data_AF-A0A8H7RIZ0-F1
#
_entry.id   AF-A0A8H7RIZ0-F1
#
_cell.length_a   1.000
_cell.length_b   1.000
_cell.length_c   1.000
_cell.angle_alpha   90.00
_cell.angle_beta   90.00
_cell.angle_gamma   90.00
#
_symmetry.space_group_name_H-M   'P 1'
#
loop_
_entity.id
_entity.type
_entity.pdbx_description
1 polymer ?
#
loop_
_entity_poly.entity_id
_entity_poly.type
_entity_poly.pdbx_seq_one_letter_code
_entity_poly.pdbx_strand_id
1 'polypeptide(L)'
;MESRFKKSKWSSIFLALAGFQVIVALGLLIPAFVHVRQISDYDDIYTDLIGYYGKAFKVSGECLMFIIFELWRLWLAIDGVIRMNSRTIYASASFTILSFLFSIMLVAESVNWIKAMRVIEANDSEYNTLRLINQYLQIALSVIIFLFIFPTFWVANRITKDFGWDVYKKIGSSIKIQGKQ
;
A
#
# COMPACT_ATOMS: atom_id res chain seq x y z
N MET A 1 27.00 4.94 -5.10
CA MET A 1 25.56 5.16 -4.79
C MET A 1 25.33 5.64 -3.36
N GLU A 2 26.16 5.26 -2.38
CA GLU A 2 26.01 5.64 -0.95
C GLU A 2 26.10 7.14 -0.64
N SER A 3 26.83 7.93 -1.44
CA SER A 3 27.01 9.37 -1.16
C SER A 3 25.76 10.23 -1.40
N ARG A 4 24.74 9.72 -2.12
CA ARG A 4 23.47 10.44 -2.34
C ARG A 4 22.42 10.21 -1.26
N PHE A 5 22.43 9.04 -0.61
CA PHE A 5 21.52 8.73 0.51
C PHE A 5 21.84 9.54 1.77
N LYS A 6 23.09 9.99 1.94
CA LYS A 6 23.55 10.70 3.14
C LYS A 6 23.21 12.20 3.17
N LYS A 7 22.48 12.74 2.19
CA LYS A 7 22.36 14.19 2.01
C LYS A 7 21.24 14.86 2.84
N SER A 8 20.17 14.15 3.19
CA SER A 8 19.13 14.65 4.10
C SER A 8 18.61 13.53 5.01
N LYS A 9 18.57 13.78 6.33
CA LYS A 9 17.98 12.84 7.30
C LYS A 9 16.53 12.50 6.94
N TRP A 10 15.81 13.44 6.33
CA TRP A 10 14.42 13.29 5.97
C TRP A 10 14.21 12.28 4.84
N SER A 11 15.08 12.22 3.83
CA SER A 11 14.95 11.25 2.74
C SER A 11 15.08 9.81 3.23
N SER A 12 15.96 9.56 4.20
CA SER A 12 16.08 8.25 4.85
C SER A 12 14.83 7.91 5.65
N ILE A 13 14.27 8.87 6.39
CA ILE A 13 13.04 8.66 7.19
C ILE A 13 11.85 8.35 6.29
N PHE A 14 11.69 9.05 5.16
CA PHE A 14 10.59 8.80 4.23
C PHE A 14 10.67 7.41 3.59
N LEU A 15 11.86 6.99 3.16
CA LEU A 15 12.04 5.64 2.61
C LEU A 15 11.86 4.56 3.68
N ALA A 16 12.33 4.80 4.90
CA ALA A 16 12.08 3.91 6.02
C ALA A 16 10.58 3.77 6.30
N LEU A 17 9.84 4.87 6.26
CA LEU A 17 8.40 4.88 6.50
C LEU A 17 7.61 4.21 5.36
N ALA A 18 7.96 4.52 4.11
CA ALA A 18 7.36 3.85 2.94
C ALA A 18 7.65 2.35 2.93
N GLY A 19 8.90 1.96 3.24
CA GLY A 19 9.31 0.55 3.33
C GLY A 19 8.62 -0.18 4.48
N PHE A 20 8.55 0.44 5.65
CA PHE A 20 7.85 -0.14 6.80
C PHE A 20 6.36 -0.33 6.53
N GLN A 21 5.70 0.65 5.90
CA GLN A 21 4.31 0.50 5.46
C GLN A 21 4.14 -0.69 4.52
N VAL A 22 5.03 -0.88 3.53
CA VAL A 22 4.95 -2.04 2.62
C VAL A 22 5.15 -3.35 3.38
N ILE A 23 6.13 -3.44 4.28
CA ILE A 23 6.36 -4.65 5.07
C ILE A 23 5.11 -5.03 5.87
N VAL A 24 4.48 -4.05 6.54
CA VAL A 24 3.25 -4.30 7.29
C VAL A 24 2.08 -4.67 6.37
N ALA A 25 1.95 -4.00 5.22
CA ALA A 25 0.92 -4.31 4.24
C ALA A 25 1.06 -5.74 3.71
N LEU A 26 2.27 -6.16 3.33
CA LEU A 26 2.56 -7.52 2.88
C LEU A 26 2.31 -8.55 4.00
N GLY A 27 2.71 -8.25 5.24
CA GLY A 27 2.49 -9.11 6.40
C GLY A 27 1.02 -9.40 6.68
N LEU A 28 0.10 -8.51 6.29
CA LEU A 28 -1.35 -8.68 6.43
C LEU A 28 -2.03 -9.19 5.15
N LEU A 29 -1.55 -8.79 3.97
CA LEU A 29 -2.13 -9.19 2.68
C LEU A 29 -1.79 -10.62 2.29
N ILE A 30 -0.58 -11.10 2.58
CA ILE A 30 -0.17 -12.48 2.30
C ILE A 30 -1.07 -13.50 3.03
N PRO A 31 -1.27 -13.42 4.37
CA PRO A 31 -2.17 -14.33 5.04
C PRO A 31 -3.62 -14.16 4.59
N ALA A 32 -4.08 -12.93 4.30
CA ALA A 32 -5.42 -12.71 3.74
C ALA A 32 -5.60 -13.45 2.39
N PHE A 33 -4.61 -13.37 1.50
CA PHE A 33 -4.59 -14.08 0.22
C PHE A 33 -4.62 -15.60 0.39
N VAL A 34 -3.79 -16.14 1.29
CA VAL A 34 -3.74 -17.59 1.57
C VAL A 34 -5.08 -18.10 2.09
N HIS A 35 -5.70 -17.41 3.05
CA HIS A 35 -7.01 -17.80 3.59
C HIS A 35 -8.11 -17.78 2.51
N VAL A 36 -8.15 -16.75 1.66
CA VAL A 36 -9.13 -16.69 0.55
C VAL A 36 -8.94 -17.85 -0.42
N ARG A 37 -7.69 -18.21 -0.73
CA ARG A 37 -7.39 -19.31 -1.65
C ARG A 37 -7.73 -20.67 -1.06
N GLN A 38 -7.45 -20.90 0.21
CA GLN A 38 -7.83 -22.13 0.91
C GLN A 38 -9.34 -22.36 0.91
N ILE A 39 -10.12 -21.30 1.10
CA ILE A 39 -11.58 -21.37 1.05
C ILE A 39 -12.04 -21.67 -0.40
N SER A 40 -11.43 -21.01 -1.39
CA SER A 40 -11.74 -21.26 -2.81
C SER A 40 -11.48 -22.70 -3.27
N ASP A 41 -10.40 -23.34 -2.80
CA ASP A 41 -10.05 -24.70 -3.20
C ASP A 41 -10.98 -25.75 -2.55
N TYR A 42 -11.54 -25.46 -1.36
CA TYR A 42 -12.49 -26.34 -0.68
C TYR A 42 -13.89 -26.30 -1.32
N ASP A 43 -14.37 -25.09 -1.62
CA ASP A 43 -15.65 -24.90 -2.30
C ASP A 43 -15.63 -25.49 -3.73
N ASP A 44 -14.44 -25.86 -4.24
CA ASP A 44 -14.29 -26.50 -5.55
C ASP A 44 -14.92 -27.91 -5.65
N ILE A 45 -15.15 -28.53 -4.49
CA ILE A 45 -15.61 -29.91 -4.38
C ILE A 45 -17.14 -30.01 -4.39
N TYR A 46 -17.86 -28.93 -4.06
CA TYR A 46 -19.34 -28.89 -4.04
C TYR A 46 -19.86 -28.08 -5.24
N THR A 47 -20.03 -28.79 -6.35
CA THR A 47 -20.46 -28.28 -7.65
C THR A 47 -21.94 -27.89 -7.62
N ASP A 48 -22.24 -26.62 -7.29
CA ASP A 48 -23.48 -25.97 -7.78
C ASP A 48 -23.47 -24.42 -7.79
N LEU A 49 -22.31 -23.75 -7.63
CA LEU A 49 -22.26 -22.29 -7.54
C LEU A 49 -21.23 -21.62 -8.47
N ILE A 50 -21.52 -21.62 -9.78
CA ILE A 50 -20.75 -20.90 -10.83
C ILE A 50 -20.54 -19.40 -10.47
N GLY A 51 -21.47 -18.78 -9.73
CA GLY A 51 -21.35 -17.40 -9.26
C GLY A 51 -20.41 -17.19 -8.05
N TYR A 52 -20.04 -18.25 -7.33
CA TYR A 52 -19.21 -18.18 -6.13
C TYR A 52 -17.73 -18.27 -6.44
N TYR A 53 -17.34 -19.18 -7.34
CA TYR A 53 -15.96 -19.28 -7.85
C TYR A 53 -15.46 -17.97 -8.43
N GLY A 54 -16.32 -17.28 -9.19
CA GLY A 54 -15.99 -15.97 -9.73
C GLY A 54 -15.72 -14.93 -8.64
N LYS A 55 -16.39 -15.01 -7.49
CA LYS A 55 -16.21 -14.07 -6.37
C LYS A 55 -14.94 -14.35 -5.58
N ALA A 56 -14.65 -15.60 -5.22
CA ALA A 56 -13.42 -15.94 -4.49
C ALA A 56 -12.16 -15.65 -5.32
N PHE A 57 -12.18 -15.98 -6.62
CA PHE A 57 -11.11 -15.64 -7.55
C PHE A 57 -10.93 -14.12 -7.70
N LYS A 58 -12.03 -13.36 -7.76
CA LYS A 58 -12.00 -11.90 -7.81
C LYS A 58 -11.36 -11.30 -6.56
N VAL A 59 -11.79 -11.71 -5.35
CA VAL A 59 -11.23 -11.21 -4.08
C VAL A 59 -9.74 -11.53 -3.96
N SER A 60 -9.33 -12.75 -4.36
CA SER A 60 -7.92 -13.15 -4.40
C SER A 60 -7.11 -12.30 -5.39
N GLY A 61 -7.68 -12.01 -6.56
CA GLY A 61 -7.09 -11.11 -7.56
C GLY A 61 -6.95 -9.67 -7.07
N GLU A 62 -7.93 -9.15 -6.33
CA GLU A 62 -7.88 -7.82 -5.71
C GLU A 62 -6.74 -7.74 -4.67
N CYS A 63 -6.57 -8.76 -3.82
CA CYS A 63 -5.43 -8.85 -2.90
C CYS A 63 -4.09 -8.84 -3.64
N LEU A 64 -3.96 -9.62 -4.72
CA LEU A 64 -2.74 -9.71 -5.52
C LEU A 64 -2.40 -8.38 -6.20
N MET A 65 -3.39 -7.71 -6.78
CA MET A 65 -3.20 -6.38 -7.38
C MET A 65 -2.80 -5.34 -6.34
N PHE A 66 -3.33 -5.45 -5.12
CA PHE A 66 -2.94 -4.54 -4.04
C PHE A 66 -1.49 -4.75 -3.58
N ILE A 67 -1.03 -6.01 -3.50
CA ILE A 67 0.39 -6.32 -3.25
C ILE A 67 1.29 -5.68 -4.32
N ILE A 68 0.95 -5.83 -5.59
CA ILE A 68 1.70 -5.23 -6.71
C ILE A 68 1.70 -3.70 -6.58
N PHE A 69 0.56 -3.10 -6.25
CA PHE A 69 0.44 -1.67 -6.06
C PHE A 69 1.33 -1.13 -4.92
N GLU A 70 1.40 -1.82 -3.78
CA GLU A 70 2.27 -1.41 -2.66
C GLU A 70 3.75 -1.48 -3.02
N LEU A 71 4.17 -2.53 -3.73
CA LEU A 71 5.55 -2.65 -4.22
C LEU A 71 5.89 -1.54 -5.23
N TRP A 72 4.97 -1.26 -6.15
CA TRP A 72 5.13 -0.18 -7.13
C TRP A 72 5.18 1.20 -6.46
N ARG A 73 4.35 1.45 -5.44
CA ARG A 73 4.37 2.70 -4.67
C ARG A 73 5.72 2.91 -3.96
N LEU A 74 6.29 1.86 -3.39
CA LEU A 74 7.64 1.90 -2.78
C LEU A 74 8.71 2.19 -3.83
N TRP A 75 8.62 1.57 -5.00
CA TRP A 75 9.52 1.88 -6.12
C TRP A 75 9.44 3.36 -6.50
N LEU A 76 8.23 3.92 -6.57
CA LEU A 76 8.02 5.34 -6.87
C LEU A 76 8.58 6.26 -5.78
N ALA A 77 8.48 5.86 -4.50
CA ALA A 77 9.12 6.56 -3.39
C ALA A 77 10.66 6.60 -3.54
N ILE A 78 11.26 5.45 -3.89
CA ILE A 78 12.69 5.31 -4.12
C ILE A 78 13.13 6.19 -5.31
N ASP A 79 12.42 6.13 -6.44
CA ASP A 79 12.73 6.94 -7.62
C ASP A 79 12.65 8.45 -7.32
N GLY A 80 11.61 8.88 -6.59
CA GLY A 80 11.44 10.27 -6.17
C GLY A 80 12.59 10.79 -5.32
N VAL A 81 13.10 9.97 -4.40
CA VAL A 81 14.26 10.31 -3.56
C VAL A 81 15.56 10.32 -4.37
N ILE A 82 15.81 9.31 -5.22
CA ILE A 82 17.05 9.22 -6.02
C ILE A 82 17.18 10.40 -6.98
N ARG A 83 16.08 10.79 -7.63
CA ARG A 83 16.03 11.91 -8.58
C ARG A 83 15.91 13.27 -7.89
N MET A 84 15.71 13.31 -6.58
CA MET A 84 15.40 14.51 -5.81
C MET A 84 14.19 15.27 -6.39
N ASN A 85 13.20 14.54 -6.90
CA ASN A 85 12.03 15.11 -7.57
C ASN A 85 10.86 15.24 -6.58
N SER A 86 10.57 16.48 -6.18
CA SER A 86 9.49 16.80 -5.25
C SER A 86 8.12 16.35 -5.73
N ARG A 87 7.86 16.39 -7.05
CA ARG A 87 6.57 15.98 -7.63
C ARG A 87 6.35 14.48 -7.44
N THR A 88 7.37 13.67 -7.68
CA THR A 88 7.30 12.21 -7.49
C THR A 88 7.12 11.85 -6.02
N ILE A 89 7.72 12.60 -5.09
CA ILE A 89 7.52 12.41 -3.65
C ILE A 89 6.08 12.69 -3.23
N TYR A 90 5.50 13.81 -3.67
CA TYR A 90 4.09 14.12 -3.39
C TYR A 90 3.14 13.11 -4.03
N ALA A 91 3.45 12.62 -5.23
CA ALA A 91 2.69 11.55 -5.87
C ALA A 91 2.72 10.29 -5.01
N SER A 92 3.90 9.85 -4.56
CA SER A 92 4.06 8.70 -3.64
C SER A 92 3.28 8.86 -2.34
N ALA A 93 3.34 10.04 -1.72
CA ALA A 93 2.56 10.34 -0.52
C ALA A 93 1.05 10.27 -0.79
N SER A 94 0.59 10.82 -1.92
CA SER A 94 -0.81 10.77 -2.34
C SER A 94 -1.29 9.34 -2.62
N PHE A 95 -0.42 8.49 -3.18
CA PHE A 95 -0.73 7.07 -3.36
C PHE A 95 -0.95 6.32 -2.05
N THR A 96 -0.47 6.84 -0.91
CA THR A 96 -0.78 6.27 0.42
C THR A 96 -2.25 6.48 0.80
N ILE A 97 -2.89 7.54 0.31
CA ILE A 97 -4.35 7.73 0.44
C ILE A 97 -5.08 6.72 -0.45
N LEU A 98 -4.58 6.47 -1.66
CA LEU A 98 -5.15 5.45 -2.54
C LEU A 98 -5.01 4.04 -1.95
N SER A 99 -3.88 3.72 -1.31
CA SER A 99 -3.72 2.49 -0.52
C SER A 99 -4.82 2.34 0.53
N PHE A 100 -5.16 3.42 1.23
CA PHE A 100 -6.23 3.42 2.23
C PHE A 100 -7.62 3.21 1.60
N LEU A 101 -7.88 3.83 0.45
CA LEU A 101 -9.15 3.62 -0.26
C LEU A 101 -9.29 2.18 -0.76
N PHE A 102 -8.21 1.58 -1.27
CA PHE A 102 -8.21 0.18 -1.69
C PHE A 102 -8.38 -0.78 -0.51
N SER A 103 -7.78 -0.50 0.66
CA SER A 103 -7.99 -1.33 1.84
C SER A 103 -9.44 -1.28 2.34
N ILE A 104 -10.09 -0.11 2.32
CA ILE A 104 -11.54 -0.01 2.61
C ILE A 104 -12.37 -0.81 1.60
N MET A 105 -12.05 -0.72 0.31
CA MET A 105 -12.75 -1.48 -0.74
C MET A 105 -12.66 -2.99 -0.48
N LEU A 106 -11.48 -3.47 -0.08
CA LEU A 106 -11.25 -4.88 0.24
C LEU A 106 -12.12 -5.32 1.44
N VAL A 107 -12.18 -4.50 2.50
CA VAL A 107 -13.05 -4.75 3.66
C VAL A 107 -14.52 -4.84 3.24
N ALA A 108 -14.98 -3.93 2.37
CA ALA A 108 -16.37 -3.94 1.90
C ALA A 108 -16.70 -5.23 1.11
N GLU A 109 -15.79 -5.68 0.26
CA GLU A 109 -15.95 -6.92 -0.49
C GLU A 109 -15.93 -8.15 0.43
N SER A 110 -15.05 -8.18 1.45
CA SER A 110 -15.03 -9.23 2.47
C SER A 110 -16.35 -9.32 3.26
N VAL A 111 -16.92 -8.17 3.64
CA VAL A 111 -18.24 -8.13 4.32
C VAL A 111 -19.34 -8.64 3.42
N ASN A 112 -19.34 -8.26 2.13
CA ASN A 112 -20.32 -8.75 1.16
C ASN A 112 -20.21 -10.26 0.95
N TRP A 113 -18.99 -10.79 0.91
CA TRP A 113 -18.75 -12.23 0.77
C TRP A 113 -19.27 -13.03 1.98
N ILE A 114 -19.01 -12.56 3.20
CA ILE A 114 -19.53 -13.19 4.43
C ILE A 114 -21.05 -13.17 4.47
N LYS A 115 -21.68 -12.04 4.10
CA LYS A 115 -23.14 -11.93 4.03
C LYS A 115 -23.75 -12.89 3.02
N ALA A 116 -23.13 -13.01 1.84
CA ALA A 116 -23.60 -13.93 0.80
C ALA A 116 -23.55 -15.39 1.27
N MET A 117 -22.52 -15.78 2.03
CA MET A 117 -22.39 -17.18 2.45
C MET A 117 -23.22 -17.55 3.67
N ARG A 118 -23.53 -16.60 4.56
CA ARG A 118 -24.45 -16.85 5.69
C ARG A 118 -25.85 -17.30 5.24
N VAL A 119 -26.20 -17.01 3.98
CA VAL A 119 -27.46 -17.45 3.35
C VAL A 119 -27.37 -18.89 2.81
N ILE A 120 -26.16 -19.40 2.55
CA ILE A 120 -25.91 -20.65 1.82
C ILE A 120 -25.46 -21.78 2.77
N GLU A 121 -24.63 -21.48 3.77
CA GLU A 121 -24.04 -22.50 4.67
C GLU A 121 -24.35 -22.22 6.14
N ALA A 122 -25.22 -23.04 6.73
CA ALA A 122 -25.49 -23.01 8.17
C ALA A 122 -24.60 -23.98 8.99
N ASN A 123 -23.82 -24.86 8.36
CA ASN A 123 -23.32 -26.07 9.04
C ASN A 123 -21.80 -26.24 9.16
N ASP A 124 -20.96 -25.39 8.56
CA ASP A 124 -19.50 -25.56 8.69
C ASP A 124 -18.83 -24.44 9.52
N SER A 125 -18.32 -24.82 10.70
CA SER A 125 -17.86 -23.87 11.73
C SER A 125 -16.42 -23.38 11.49
N GLU A 126 -15.60 -24.18 10.80
CA GLU A 126 -14.18 -23.90 10.59
C GLU A 126 -14.01 -22.79 9.54
N TYR A 127 -14.68 -22.89 8.40
CA TYR A 127 -14.62 -21.88 7.32
C TYR A 127 -15.22 -20.54 7.71
N ASN A 128 -16.25 -20.53 8.56
CA ASN A 128 -16.79 -19.29 9.14
C ASN A 128 -15.74 -18.58 10.02
N THR A 129 -14.89 -19.33 10.72
CA THR A 129 -13.80 -18.78 11.53
C THR A 129 -12.70 -18.18 10.64
N LEU A 130 -12.28 -18.87 9.57
CA LEU A 130 -11.28 -18.36 8.63
C LEU A 130 -11.76 -17.08 7.92
N ARG A 131 -13.03 -17.02 7.53
CA ARG A 131 -13.63 -15.83 6.90
C ARG A 131 -13.61 -14.61 7.84
N LEU A 132 -13.95 -14.81 9.12
CA LEU A 132 -13.88 -13.76 10.13
C LEU A 132 -12.45 -13.27 10.37
N ILE A 133 -11.48 -14.21 10.46
CA ILE A 133 -10.05 -13.87 10.61
C ILE A 133 -9.58 -13.00 9.43
N ASN A 134 -9.96 -13.36 8.19
CA ASN A 134 -9.62 -12.58 7.01
C ASN A 134 -10.22 -11.15 7.07
N GLN A 135 -11.48 -11.02 7.49
CA GLN A 135 -12.10 -9.70 7.67
C GLN A 135 -11.35 -8.85 8.70
N TYR A 136 -10.97 -9.43 9.84
CA TYR A 136 -10.18 -8.72 10.86
C TYR A 136 -8.81 -8.29 10.34
N LEU A 137 -8.12 -9.13 9.56
CA LEU A 137 -6.86 -8.77 8.92
C LEU A 137 -7.00 -7.56 7.98
N GLN A 138 -8.07 -7.51 7.18
CA GLN A 138 -8.32 -6.40 6.26
C GLN A 138 -8.73 -5.10 6.98
N ILE A 139 -9.49 -5.21 8.07
CA ILE A 139 -9.79 -4.07 8.94
C ILE A 139 -8.51 -3.54 9.59
N ALA A 140 -7.67 -4.43 10.13
CA ALA A 140 -6.39 -4.06 10.73
C ALA A 140 -5.49 -3.36 9.71
N LEU A 141 -5.41 -3.88 8.47
CA LEU A 141 -4.68 -3.25 7.37
C LEU A 141 -5.18 -1.83 7.09
N SER A 142 -6.50 -1.64 7.04
CA SER A 142 -7.11 -0.34 6.78
C SER A 142 -6.78 0.69 7.85
N VAL A 143 -6.89 0.29 9.13
CA VAL A 143 -6.56 1.14 10.28
C VAL A 143 -5.07 1.51 10.28
N ILE A 144 -4.19 0.54 10.02
CA ILE A 144 -2.75 0.77 10.00
C ILE A 144 -2.35 1.71 8.87
N ILE A 145 -2.82 1.47 7.63
CA ILE A 145 -2.51 2.35 6.49
C ILE A 145 -3.02 3.78 6.76
N PHE A 146 -4.19 3.94 7.37
CA PHE A 146 -4.71 5.25 7.77
C PHE A 146 -3.74 6.01 8.68
N LEU A 147 -3.16 5.32 9.69
CA LEU A 147 -2.17 5.90 10.59
C LEU A 147 -0.88 6.31 9.86
N PHE A 148 -0.54 5.68 8.74
CA PHE A 148 0.62 6.05 7.92
C PHE A 148 0.41 7.30 7.06
N ILE A 149 -0.82 7.74 6.78
CA ILE A 149 -1.09 8.90 5.92
C ILE A 149 -0.43 10.16 6.49
N PHE A 150 -0.71 10.48 7.75
CA PHE A 150 -0.21 11.70 8.41
C PHE A 150 1.33 11.79 8.45
N PRO A 151 2.06 10.79 8.98
CA PRO A 151 3.52 10.88 9.02
C PRO A 151 4.13 10.85 7.62
N THR A 152 3.56 10.12 6.65
CA THR A 152 4.05 10.14 5.25
C THR A 152 3.98 11.55 4.66
N PHE A 153 2.83 12.22 4.78
CA PHE A 153 2.66 13.59 4.28
C PHE A 153 3.55 14.60 5.00
N TRP A 154 3.67 14.46 6.33
CA TRP A 154 4.51 15.34 7.11
C TRP A 154 5.99 15.26 6.69
N VAL A 155 6.52 14.04 6.51
CA VAL A 155 7.90 13.86 6.03
C VAL A 155 8.05 14.29 4.58
N ALA A 156 7.08 14.02 3.70
CA ALA A 156 7.09 14.47 2.30
C ALA A 156 7.19 16.01 2.19
N ASN A 157 6.46 16.73 3.04
CA ASN A 157 6.53 18.19 3.14
C ASN A 157 7.92 18.68 3.55
N ARG A 158 8.57 17.99 4.51
CA ARG A 158 9.93 18.33 4.97
C ARG A 158 10.97 18.09 3.89
N ILE A 159 10.95 16.93 3.23
CA ILE A 159 11.89 16.60 2.14
C ILE A 159 11.76 17.59 0.99
N THR A 160 10.53 17.95 0.62
CA THR A 160 10.32 18.87 -0.50
C THR A 160 10.90 20.26 -0.21
N LYS A 161 10.79 20.75 1.02
CA LYS A 161 11.42 22.01 1.44
C LYS A 161 12.94 21.93 1.34
N ASP A 162 13.53 20.83 1.80
CA ASP A 162 14.98 20.59 1.70
C ASP A 162 15.46 20.55 0.24
N PHE A 163 14.71 19.86 -0.63
CA PHE A 163 15.04 19.76 -2.05
C PHE A 163 14.90 21.11 -2.77
N GLY A 164 13.86 21.89 -2.44
CA GLY A 164 13.69 23.26 -2.95
C GLY A 164 14.86 24.17 -2.56
N TRP A 165 15.35 24.06 -1.32
CA TRP A 165 16.51 24.81 -0.85
C TRP A 165 17.81 24.42 -1.56
N ASP A 166 18.02 23.12 -1.78
CA ASP A 166 19.18 22.61 -2.51
C ASP A 166 19.19 23.04 -3.99
N VAL A 167 18.03 23.08 -4.63
CA VAL A 167 17.87 23.60 -6.00
C VAL A 167 18.12 25.12 -6.03
N TYR A 168 17.55 25.88 -5.10
CA TYR A 168 17.77 27.32 -5.00
C TYR A 168 19.25 27.67 -4.84
N LYS A 169 19.99 26.95 -3.97
CA LYS A 169 21.44 27.14 -3.80
C LYS A 169 22.23 26.91 -5.09
N LYS A 170 21.86 25.88 -5.88
CA LYS A 170 22.53 25.59 -7.16
C LYS A 170 22.30 26.68 -8.20
N ILE A 171 21.08 27.20 -8.29
CA ILE A 171 20.72 28.30 -9.23
C ILE A 171 21.37 29.61 -8.76
N GLY A 172 21.32 29.91 -7.47
CA GLY A 172 21.93 31.11 -6.89
C GLY A 172 23.46 31.15 -7.00
N SER A 173 24.14 30.00 -6.92
CA SER A 173 25.61 29.95 -7.12
C SER A 173 26.03 30.09 -8.58
N SER A 174 25.16 29.77 -9.55
CA SER A 174 25.47 29.87 -10.98
C SER A 174 25.31 31.30 -11.51
N ILE A 175 24.51 32.15 -10.87
CA ILE A 175 24.38 33.58 -11.23
C ILE A 175 25.70 34.34 -11.06
N LYS A 176 26.57 33.95 -10.11
CA LYS A 176 27.89 34.58 -9.94
C LYS A 176 28.86 34.34 -11.12
N ILE A 177 28.59 33.37 -11.99
CA ILE A 177 29.43 33.07 -13.16
C ILE A 177 29.02 33.96 -14.36
N GLN A 178 27.83 34.57 -14.35
CA GLN A 178 27.39 35.53 -15.37
C GLN A 178 27.76 36.99 -15.06
N GLY A 179 28.32 37.30 -13.90
CA GLY A 179 28.73 38.65 -13.49
C GLY A 179 30.18 39.05 -13.85
N LYS A 180 30.89 38.22 -14.62
CA LYS A 180 32.20 38.56 -15.19
C LYS A 180 32.13 38.41 -16.72
N GLN A 181 31.54 39.40 -17.38
CA GLN A 181 31.85 39.78 -18.75
C GLN A 181 32.01 41.29 -18.77
#